data_AF-E9CKS2-F1
#
_entry.id   AF-E9CKS2-F1
#
_cell.length_a   1.000
_cell.length_b   1.000
_cell.length_c   1.000
_cell.angle_alpha   90.00
_cell.angle_beta   90.00
_cell.angle_gamma   90.00
#
_symmetry.space_group_name_H-M   'P 1'
#
loop_
_entity.id
_entity.type
_entity.pdbx_description
1 polymer ?
#
loop_
_entity_poly.entity_id
_entity_poly.type
_entity_poly.pdbx_seq_one_letter_code
_entity_poly.pdbx_strand_id
1 'polypeptide(L)'
;MTTQLISIFEGTIANESTLLCDARELHNFLSVGKRFASWITERISEYGFVENQDYILISQNRETKLGRGGDRRSKEYRLTLDTAKELAMVERNDKGRQVRRYFIECEKQLRQKEMPTNPPAEAEEKLTLSITRSELCSLFWVWAAAEYMRETMYATYPALEAIQSSLAPTFYSMGSEYQLTLEAGRKILERETRSLDPHPYAIEDANWRSVLPRLREGWPVL
;
A
#
# COMPACT_ATOMS: atom_id res chain seq x y z
N MET A 1 0.80 25.15 -19.87
CA MET A 1 1.30 26.47 -19.41
C MET A 1 1.07 26.54 -17.91
N THR A 2 2.13 26.55 -17.11
CA THR A 2 2.05 26.60 -15.64
C THR A 2 1.61 27.99 -15.22
N THR A 3 0.31 28.13 -14.92
CA THR A 3 -0.26 29.36 -14.38
C THR A 3 0.42 29.62 -13.04
N GLN A 4 1.21 30.70 -12.95
CA GLN A 4 1.99 31.03 -11.77
C GLN A 4 1.03 31.40 -10.62
N LEU A 5 0.85 30.44 -9.71
CA LEU A 5 -0.09 30.45 -8.59
C LEU A 5 0.63 30.98 -7.34
N ILE A 6 0.52 32.29 -7.06
CA ILE A 6 0.99 32.97 -5.82
C ILE A 6 2.51 32.88 -5.61
N SER A 7 3.15 33.91 -5.04
CA SER A 7 4.57 33.80 -4.71
C SER A 7 4.76 32.89 -3.49
N ILE A 8 5.53 31.81 -3.67
CA ILE A 8 5.90 30.88 -2.60
C ILE A 8 7.40 31.05 -2.34
N PHE A 9 7.79 31.13 -1.08
CA PHE A 9 9.19 31.26 -0.67
C PHE A 9 9.50 30.35 0.52
N GLU A 10 10.76 29.96 0.66
CA GLU A 10 11.22 29.19 1.82
C GLU A 10 11.29 30.09 3.05
N GLY A 11 10.81 29.57 4.19
CA GLY A 11 10.91 30.23 5.47
C GLY A 11 10.97 29.21 6.61
N THR A 12 11.16 29.70 7.82
CA THR A 12 11.28 28.83 9.00
C THR A 12 10.12 29.08 9.94
N ILE A 13 9.34 28.03 10.24
CA ILE A 13 8.30 27.99 11.27
C ILE A 13 8.71 26.91 12.26
N ALA A 14 8.70 27.19 13.56
CA ALA A 14 9.05 26.21 14.61
C ALA A 14 10.39 25.46 14.40
N ASN A 15 11.40 26.13 13.83
CA ASN A 15 12.71 25.57 13.43
C ASN A 15 12.69 24.55 12.28
N GLU A 16 11.56 24.40 11.59
CA GLU A 16 11.44 23.58 10.38
C GLU A 16 11.43 24.46 9.13
N SER A 17 12.16 24.02 8.08
CA SER A 17 12.12 24.67 6.77
C SER A 17 10.81 24.32 6.09
N THR A 18 9.98 25.32 5.81
CA THR A 18 8.67 25.15 5.18
C THR A 18 8.44 26.20 4.10
N LEU A 19 7.53 25.90 3.19
CA LEU A 19 7.11 26.81 2.13
C LEU A 19 6.01 27.73 2.66
N LEU A 20 6.23 29.03 2.54
CA LEU A 20 5.34 30.07 2.99
C LEU A 20 4.78 30.87 1.81
N CYS A 21 3.61 31.46 2.03
CA CYS A 21 3.02 32.43 1.11
C CYS A 21 2.52 33.68 1.86
N ASP A 22 2.42 34.81 1.14
CA ASP A 22 1.87 36.05 1.69
C ASP A 22 0.33 35.99 1.72
N ALA A 23 -0.27 36.18 2.90
CA ALA A 23 -1.72 36.15 3.07
C ALA A 23 -2.44 37.26 2.28
N ARG A 24 -1.82 38.41 2.03
CA ARG A 24 -2.40 39.50 1.22
C ARG A 24 -2.42 39.12 -0.25
N GLU A 25 -1.37 38.47 -0.73
CA GLU A 25 -1.36 37.93 -2.09
C GLU A 25 -2.43 36.86 -2.25
N LEU A 26 -2.57 35.94 -1.28
CA LEU A 26 -3.64 34.96 -1.27
C LEU A 26 -5.03 35.61 -1.26
N HIS A 27 -5.25 36.62 -0.42
CA HIS A 27 -6.51 37.37 -0.37
C HIS A 27 -6.88 38.01 -1.71
N ASN A 28 -5.91 38.68 -2.34
CA ASN A 28 -6.09 39.32 -3.65
C ASN A 28 -6.33 38.28 -4.74
N PHE A 29 -5.55 37.19 -4.70
CA PHE A 29 -5.73 36.05 -5.59
C PHE A 29 -7.15 35.52 -5.47
N LEU A 30 -7.64 35.22 -4.27
CA LEU A 30 -9.00 34.70 -4.04
C LEU A 30 -10.10 35.74 -4.34
N SER A 31 -9.75 37.02 -4.53
CA SER A 31 -10.70 38.10 -4.83
C SER A 31 -11.81 38.22 -3.79
N VAL A 32 -11.42 38.12 -2.52
CA VAL A 32 -12.31 38.24 -1.36
C VAL A 32 -12.78 39.68 -1.22
N GLY A 33 -14.10 39.88 -1.08
CA GLY A 33 -14.71 41.21 -0.96
C GLY A 33 -14.58 41.87 0.42
N LYS A 34 -14.24 41.09 1.46
CA LYS A 34 -13.99 41.59 2.82
C LYS A 34 -12.66 42.34 2.88
N ARG A 35 -12.49 43.23 3.86
CA ARG A 35 -11.18 43.87 4.12
C ARG A 35 -10.21 42.84 4.69
N PHE A 36 -8.98 42.82 4.18
CA PHE A 36 -7.93 41.86 4.56
C PHE A 36 -7.81 41.64 6.08
N ALA A 37 -7.72 42.71 6.88
CA ALA A 37 -7.52 42.59 8.33
C ALA A 37 -8.70 41.88 9.03
N SER A 38 -9.93 42.18 8.62
CA SER A 38 -11.12 41.50 9.13
C SER A 38 -11.18 40.06 8.67
N TRP A 39 -10.91 39.84 7.38
CA TRP A 39 -10.90 38.51 6.76
C TRP A 39 -9.91 37.57 7.44
N ILE A 40 -8.63 37.95 7.55
CA ILE A 40 -7.59 37.07 8.07
C ILE A 40 -7.82 36.74 9.55
N THR A 41 -8.26 37.72 10.35
CA THR A 41 -8.54 37.51 11.78
C THR A 41 -9.75 36.59 11.99
N GLU A 42 -10.81 36.77 11.19
CA GLU A 42 -11.99 35.92 11.22
C GLU A 42 -11.64 34.47 10.84
N ARG A 43 -10.88 34.28 9.75
CA ARG A 43 -10.48 32.94 9.30
C ARG A 43 -9.55 32.24 10.28
N ILE A 44 -8.57 32.94 10.84
CA ILE A 44 -7.70 32.39 11.88
C ILE A 44 -8.53 31.93 13.08
N SER A 45 -9.49 32.73 13.52
CA SER A 45 -10.34 32.38 14.66
C SER A 45 -11.34 31.26 14.36
N GLU A 46 -11.93 31.24 13.17
CA GLU A 46 -12.96 30.28 12.77
C GLU A 46 -12.38 28.87 12.58
N TYR A 47 -11.17 28.78 12.02
CA TYR A 47 -10.50 27.51 11.73
C TYR A 47 -9.45 27.12 12.79
N GLY A 48 -9.21 27.98 13.78
CA GLY A 48 -8.34 27.68 14.91
C GLY A 48 -6.84 27.67 14.56
N PHE A 49 -6.42 28.43 13.55
CA PHE A 49 -5.00 28.49 13.15
C PHE A 49 -4.12 29.05 14.27
N VAL A 50 -2.97 28.43 14.49
CA VAL A 50 -2.04 28.72 15.59
C VAL A 50 -0.82 29.49 15.07
N GLU A 51 -0.46 30.55 15.78
CA GLU A 51 0.76 31.33 15.49
C GLU A 51 2.02 30.50 15.77
N ASN A 52 3.01 30.57 14.87
CA ASN A 52 4.22 29.74 14.85
C ASN A 52 4.00 28.26 14.55
N GLN A 53 2.81 27.90 14.04
CA GLN A 53 2.53 26.58 13.47
C GLN A 53 1.94 26.74 12.07
N ASP A 54 0.84 27.49 11.97
CA ASP A 54 0.07 27.66 10.73
C ASP A 54 0.40 28.97 10.01
N TYR A 55 0.84 29.98 10.79
CA TYR A 55 1.23 31.29 10.28
C TYR A 55 2.26 32.01 11.16
N ILE A 56 2.93 33.00 10.60
CA ILE A 56 3.78 33.96 11.31
C ILE A 56 3.24 35.38 11.12
N LEU A 57 3.21 36.14 12.21
CA LEU A 57 2.92 37.57 12.18
C LEU A 57 4.19 38.39 11.89
N ILE A 58 4.12 39.28 10.89
CA ILE A 58 5.15 40.26 10.60
C ILE A 58 4.58 41.63 10.93
N SER A 59 5.11 42.25 11.98
CA SER A 59 4.85 43.67 12.20
C SER A 59 5.75 44.49 11.28
N GLN A 60 5.17 45.21 10.32
CA GLN A 60 5.91 46.28 9.68
C GLN A 60 6.09 47.43 10.69
N ASN A 61 7.33 47.61 11.17
CA ASN A 61 7.74 48.87 11.78
C ASN A 61 7.89 49.91 10.66
N ARG A 62 6.77 50.48 10.20
CA ARG A 62 6.82 51.76 9.48
C ARG A 62 6.90 52.85 10.54
N GLU A 63 7.94 53.68 10.47
CA GLU A 63 8.15 54.81 11.36
C GLU A 63 6.84 55.57 11.62
N THR A 64 6.52 55.70 12.91
CA THR A 64 5.37 56.45 13.41
C THR A 64 5.45 57.88 12.89
N LYS A 65 4.62 58.26 11.92
CA LYS A 65 4.40 59.68 11.63
C LYS A 65 3.80 60.31 12.88
N LEU A 66 4.54 61.20 13.55
CA LEU A 66 4.04 62.05 14.63
C LEU A 66 2.91 62.93 14.08
N GLY A 67 1.67 62.51 14.28
CA GLY A 67 0.47 63.26 13.98
C GLY A 67 -0.70 62.65 14.72
N ARG A 68 -1.65 63.47 15.19
CA ARG A 68 -2.83 63.05 15.97
C ARG A 68 -3.68 62.07 15.16
N GLY A 69 -3.40 60.78 15.29
CA GLY A 69 -4.06 59.71 14.56
C GLY A 69 -3.31 58.40 14.72
N GLY A 70 -3.67 57.67 15.78
CA GLY A 70 -3.25 56.34 16.21
C GLY A 70 -2.36 55.49 15.30
N ASP A 71 -1.32 54.94 15.93
CA ASP A 71 -0.53 53.78 15.55
C ASP A 71 -1.26 52.80 14.61
N ARG A 72 -1.04 52.98 13.29
CA ARG A 72 -1.58 52.11 12.25
C ARG A 72 -0.53 51.08 11.84
N ARG A 73 -0.05 50.29 12.79
CA ARG A 73 0.78 49.11 12.52
C ARG A 73 -0.01 48.12 11.66
N SER A 74 0.27 48.07 10.37
CA SER A 74 -0.29 47.07 9.47
C SER A 74 0.35 45.72 9.78
N LYS A 75 -0.47 44.79 10.28
CA LYS A 75 -0.09 43.39 10.44
C LYS A 75 -0.01 42.72 9.06
N GLU A 76 1.08 42.02 8.81
CA GLU A 76 1.27 41.13 7.67
C GLU A 76 1.35 39.69 8.18
N TYR A 77 0.84 38.75 7.39
CA TYR A 77 0.72 37.35 7.78
C TYR A 77 1.39 36.51 6.71
N ARG A 78 2.32 35.66 7.11
CA ARG A 78 2.87 34.60 6.27
C ARG A 78 2.24 33.29 6.67
N LEU A 79 1.61 32.60 5.73
CA LEU A 79 0.88 31.35 5.97
C LEU A 79 1.73 30.19 5.47
N THR A 80 1.66 29.04 6.15
CA THR A 80 2.15 27.79 5.56
C THR A 80 1.37 27.48 4.29
N LEU A 81 1.99 26.72 3.40
CA LEU A 81 1.36 26.26 2.18
C LEU A 81 0.04 25.52 2.47
N ASP A 82 -0.01 24.69 3.51
CA ASP A 82 -1.21 23.92 3.86
C ASP A 82 -2.34 24.80 4.37
N THR A 83 -2.04 25.75 5.27
CA THR A 83 -3.00 26.77 5.73
C THR A 83 -3.56 27.58 4.56
N ALA A 84 -2.72 27.95 3.60
CA ALA A 84 -3.13 28.69 2.41
C ALA A 84 -4.06 27.87 1.50
N LYS A 85 -3.82 26.56 1.37
CA LYS A 85 -4.71 25.64 0.64
C LYS A 85 -6.06 25.56 1.33
N GLU A 86 -6.08 25.37 2.64
CA GLU A 86 -7.32 25.28 3.42
C GLU A 86 -8.15 26.55 3.28
N LEU A 87 -7.53 27.72 3.44
CA LEU A 87 -8.19 29.01 3.24
C LEU A 87 -8.75 29.17 1.82
N ALA A 88 -7.98 28.78 0.79
CA ALA A 88 -8.45 28.82 -0.58
C ALA A 88 -9.69 27.92 -0.80
N MET A 89 -9.74 26.75 -0.17
CA MET A 89 -10.87 25.81 -0.30
C MET A 89 -12.15 26.33 0.39
N VAL A 90 -12.00 27.12 1.46
CA VAL A 90 -13.09 27.66 2.27
C VAL A 90 -13.81 28.85 1.62
N GLU A 91 -13.12 29.66 0.81
CA GLU A 91 -13.69 30.91 0.27
C GLU A 91 -14.86 30.73 -0.72
N ARG A 92 -15.23 29.50 -1.08
CA ARG A 92 -16.38 29.16 -1.95
C ARG A 92 -16.45 29.94 -3.28
N ASN A 93 -15.30 30.39 -3.79
CA ASN A 93 -15.20 31.13 -5.06
C ASN A 93 -14.59 30.25 -6.17
N ASP A 94 -14.65 30.73 -7.42
CA ASP A 94 -14.16 29.96 -8.58
C ASP A 94 -12.66 29.67 -8.52
N LYS A 95 -11.88 30.53 -7.86
CA LYS A 95 -10.44 30.34 -7.70
C LYS A 95 -10.12 29.29 -6.63
N GLY A 96 -10.86 29.29 -5.53
CA GLY A 96 -10.84 28.23 -4.53
C GLY A 96 -11.25 26.88 -5.11
N ARG A 97 -12.23 26.87 -6.03
CA ARG A 97 -12.62 25.68 -6.79
C ARG A 97 -11.48 25.18 -7.69
N GLN A 98 -10.73 26.07 -8.33
CA GLN A 98 -9.55 25.70 -9.14
C GLN A 98 -8.45 25.10 -8.27
N VAL A 99 -8.14 25.72 -7.13
CA VAL A 99 -7.15 25.20 -6.17
C VAL A 99 -7.56 23.81 -5.69
N ARG A 100 -8.82 23.62 -5.26
CA ARG A 100 -9.34 22.31 -4.85
C ARG A 100 -9.22 21.26 -5.97
N ARG A 101 -9.58 21.60 -7.21
CA ARG A 101 -9.48 20.67 -8.35
C ARG A 101 -8.04 20.29 -8.63
N TYR A 102 -7.12 21.25 -8.59
CA TYR A 102 -5.70 21.00 -8.79
C TYR A 102 -5.14 20.02 -7.76
N PHE A 103 -5.41 20.23 -6.46
CA PHE A 103 -4.93 19.31 -5.42
C PHE A 103 -5.57 17.92 -5.50
N ILE A 104 -6.88 17.83 -5.79
CA ILE A 104 -7.53 16.53 -6.02
C ILE A 104 -6.87 15.80 -7.19
N GLU A 105 -6.51 16.51 -8.26
CA GLU A 105 -5.83 15.94 -9.41
C GLU A 105 -4.40 15.49 -9.06
N CYS A 106 -3.65 16.29 -8.32
CA CYS A 106 -2.33 15.91 -7.80
C CYS A 106 -2.42 14.67 -6.91
N GLU A 107 -3.38 14.61 -5.99
CA GLU A 107 -3.58 13.42 -5.15
C GLU A 107 -4.03 12.21 -5.98
N LYS A 108 -4.85 12.39 -7.02
CA LYS A 108 -5.19 11.30 -7.95
C LYS A 108 -3.96 10.79 -8.69
N GLN A 109 -3.07 11.69 -9.13
CA GLN A 109 -1.83 11.33 -9.80
C GLN A 109 -0.83 10.67 -8.84
N LEU A 110 -0.73 11.15 -7.60
CA LEU A 110 0.04 10.51 -6.54
C LEU A 110 -0.54 9.14 -6.23
N ARG A 111 -1.86 9.02 -5.99
CA ARG A 111 -2.54 7.73 -5.82
C ARG A 111 -2.39 6.82 -7.03
N GLN A 112 -2.33 7.31 -8.26
CA GLN A 112 -2.07 6.49 -9.45
C GLN A 112 -0.60 6.05 -9.56
N LYS A 113 0.34 6.88 -9.09
CA LYS A 113 1.76 6.50 -8.96
C LYS A 113 2.01 5.57 -7.77
N GLU A 114 1.23 5.71 -6.72
CA GLU A 114 1.24 4.91 -5.49
C GLU A 114 0.34 3.68 -5.59
N MET A 115 -0.56 3.60 -6.57
CA MET A 115 -1.27 2.37 -6.95
C MET A 115 -0.22 1.42 -7.52
N PRO A 116 0.21 0.42 -6.74
CA PRO A 116 0.97 -0.65 -7.33
C PRO A 116 -0.03 -1.44 -8.19
N THR A 117 0.45 -1.91 -9.33
CA THR A 117 -0.24 -2.96 -10.08
C THR A 117 -0.39 -4.15 -9.12
N ASN A 118 -1.60 -4.34 -8.57
CA ASN A 118 -1.91 -5.20 -7.43
C ASN A 118 -1.25 -4.75 -6.10
N PRO A 119 -1.90 -4.88 -4.93
CA PRO A 119 -1.12 -5.04 -3.70
C PRO A 119 -0.16 -6.22 -3.97
N PRO A 120 1.14 -6.14 -3.62
CA PRO A 120 1.86 -7.38 -3.44
C PRO A 120 1.09 -8.09 -2.33
N ALA A 121 0.38 -9.16 -2.67
CA ALA A 121 0.30 -10.30 -1.77
C ALA A 121 1.69 -10.41 -1.16
N GLU A 122 1.76 -10.24 0.17
CA GLU A 122 2.95 -10.36 1.02
C GLU A 122 4.14 -10.80 0.20
N ALA A 123 5.05 -9.88 -0.15
CA ALA A 123 6.13 -10.16 -1.10
C ALA A 123 6.83 -11.46 -0.66
N GLU A 124 6.44 -12.58 -1.27
CA GLU A 124 6.86 -13.90 -0.83
C GLU A 124 8.38 -13.86 -0.90
N GLU A 125 9.04 -14.06 0.23
CA GLU A 125 10.49 -14.06 0.29
C GLU A 125 10.99 -15.14 -0.66
N LYS A 126 11.52 -14.70 -1.82
CA LYS A 126 11.95 -15.63 -2.87
C LYS A 126 13.28 -16.24 -2.44
N LEU A 127 13.19 -17.41 -1.82
CA LEU A 127 14.35 -18.23 -1.52
C LEU A 127 14.86 -18.90 -2.79
N THR A 128 16.10 -18.59 -3.18
CA THR A 128 16.81 -19.30 -4.25
C THR A 128 17.57 -20.47 -3.64
N LEU A 129 17.07 -21.68 -3.82
CA LEU A 129 17.72 -22.92 -3.38
C LEU A 129 18.21 -23.69 -4.61
N SER A 130 19.46 -24.16 -4.57
CA SER A 130 19.99 -25.11 -5.55
C SER A 130 19.66 -26.53 -5.08
N ILE A 131 18.71 -27.19 -5.73
CA ILE A 131 18.31 -28.57 -5.45
C ILE A 131 18.83 -29.46 -6.58
N THR A 132 19.45 -30.60 -6.23
CA THR A 132 19.92 -31.60 -7.19
C THR A 132 18.78 -32.48 -7.71
N ARG A 133 18.99 -33.17 -8.85
CA ARG A 133 18.00 -34.12 -9.39
C ARG A 133 17.66 -35.25 -8.40
N SER A 134 18.64 -35.80 -7.71
CA SER A 134 18.40 -36.87 -6.72
C SER A 134 17.56 -36.37 -5.55
N GLU A 135 17.81 -35.16 -5.04
CA GLU A 135 17.02 -34.55 -3.97
C GLU A 135 15.58 -34.27 -4.41
N LEU A 136 15.39 -33.74 -5.63
CA LEU A 136 14.05 -33.51 -6.19
C LEU A 136 13.28 -34.83 -6.34
N CYS A 137 13.96 -35.91 -6.75
CA CYS A 137 13.36 -37.24 -6.79
C CYS A 137 12.98 -37.77 -5.40
N SER A 138 13.80 -37.52 -4.38
CA SER A 138 13.48 -37.87 -2.98
C SER A 138 12.26 -37.09 -2.48
N LEU A 139 12.17 -35.79 -2.76
CA LEU A 139 11.01 -34.97 -2.40
C LEU A 139 9.72 -35.49 -3.04
N PHE A 140 9.79 -35.97 -4.29
CA PHE A 140 8.66 -36.63 -4.91
C PHE A 140 8.23 -37.90 -4.14
N TRP A 141 9.17 -38.75 -3.74
CA TRP A 141 8.81 -39.97 -2.99
C TRP A 141 8.21 -39.67 -1.62
N VAL A 142 8.67 -38.61 -0.96
CA VAL A 142 8.06 -38.12 0.28
C VAL A 142 6.62 -37.68 0.04
N TRP A 143 6.39 -36.88 -1.00
CA TRP A 143 5.04 -36.45 -1.39
C TRP A 143 4.15 -37.65 -1.74
N ALA A 144 4.64 -38.59 -2.56
CA ALA A 144 3.88 -39.77 -2.98
C ALA A 144 3.53 -40.68 -1.80
N ALA A 145 4.44 -40.85 -0.83
CA ALA A 145 4.16 -41.59 0.39
C ALA A 145 3.08 -40.89 1.23
N ALA A 146 3.14 -39.56 1.34
CA ALA A 146 2.14 -38.79 2.08
C ALA A 146 0.75 -38.87 1.43
N GLU A 147 0.65 -38.80 0.11
CA GLU A 147 -0.63 -38.98 -0.59
C GLU A 147 -1.19 -40.38 -0.43
N TYR A 148 -0.34 -41.41 -0.57
CA TYR A 148 -0.76 -42.78 -0.34
C TYR A 148 -1.31 -42.99 1.08
N MET A 149 -0.65 -42.42 2.10
CA MET A 149 -1.14 -42.46 3.48
C MET A 149 -2.48 -41.74 3.63
N ARG A 150 -2.62 -40.54 3.04
CA ARG A 150 -3.86 -39.75 3.11
C ARG A 150 -5.04 -40.49 2.47
N GLU A 151 -4.86 -41.03 1.26
CA GLU A 151 -5.89 -41.80 0.56
C GLU A 151 -6.29 -43.04 1.35
N THR A 152 -5.31 -43.76 1.90
CA THR A 152 -5.57 -44.95 2.72
C THR A 152 -6.31 -44.60 4.01
N MET A 153 -5.95 -43.51 4.69
CA MET A 153 -6.65 -43.03 5.88
C MET A 153 -8.10 -42.64 5.57
N TYR A 154 -8.32 -41.95 4.44
CA TYR A 154 -9.66 -41.56 4.01
C TYR A 154 -10.52 -42.78 3.59
N ALA A 155 -9.93 -43.76 2.90
CA ALA A 155 -10.62 -44.98 2.49
C ALA A 155 -10.95 -45.91 3.68
N THR A 156 -10.15 -45.87 4.75
CA THR A 156 -10.37 -46.66 5.97
C THR A 156 -11.36 -46.02 6.94
N TYR A 157 -11.61 -44.71 6.84
CA TYR A 157 -12.55 -43.98 7.69
C TYR A 157 -13.95 -44.63 7.79
N PRO A 158 -14.64 -45.00 6.69
CA PRO A 158 -15.99 -45.58 6.79
C PRO A 158 -16.03 -46.88 7.60
N ALA A 159 -14.98 -47.69 7.51
CA ALA A 159 -14.86 -48.92 8.29
C ALA A 159 -14.66 -48.62 9.79
N LEU A 160 -13.87 -47.59 10.13
CA LEU A 160 -13.67 -47.14 11.51
C LEU A 160 -14.94 -46.53 12.13
N GLU A 161 -15.71 -45.79 11.32
CA GLU A 161 -16.99 -45.23 11.72
C GLU A 161 -18.02 -46.34 12.00
N ALA A 162 -18.08 -47.37 11.16
CA ALA A 162 -18.98 -48.51 11.33
C ALA A 162 -18.75 -49.28 12.64
N ILE A 163 -17.49 -49.36 13.11
CA ILE A 163 -17.13 -49.99 14.39
C ILE A 163 -17.18 -49.03 15.58
N GLN A 164 -17.64 -47.78 15.39
CA GLN A 164 -17.66 -46.72 16.41
C GLN A 164 -16.30 -46.48 17.08
N SER A 165 -15.22 -46.62 16.30
CA SER A 165 -13.87 -46.39 16.81
C SER A 165 -13.66 -44.92 17.13
N SER A 166 -12.99 -44.64 18.26
CA SER A 166 -12.57 -43.29 18.63
C SER A 166 -11.58 -42.67 17.64
N LEU A 167 -10.98 -43.48 16.76
CA LEU A 167 -10.04 -43.03 15.72
C LEU A 167 -10.73 -42.54 14.44
N ALA A 168 -12.03 -42.80 14.24
CA ALA A 168 -12.72 -42.45 13.01
C ALA A 168 -12.67 -40.94 12.71
N PRO A 169 -12.95 -40.02 13.66
CA PRO A 169 -12.88 -38.58 13.39
C PRO A 169 -11.47 -38.12 13.00
N THR A 170 -10.44 -38.72 13.61
CA THR A 170 -9.03 -38.41 13.32
C THR A 170 -8.66 -38.79 11.90
N PHE A 171 -9.06 -39.98 11.44
CA PHE A 171 -8.75 -40.47 10.09
C PHE A 171 -9.47 -39.67 9.01
N TYR A 172 -10.73 -39.28 9.27
CA TYR A 172 -11.47 -38.36 8.40
C TYR A 172 -10.74 -37.02 8.26
N SER A 173 -10.40 -36.39 9.39
CA SER A 173 -9.72 -35.10 9.42
C SER A 173 -8.35 -35.16 8.74
N MET A 174 -7.54 -36.18 9.01
CA MET A 174 -6.24 -36.36 8.33
C MET A 174 -6.42 -36.54 6.81
N GLY A 175 -7.42 -37.31 6.40
CA GLY A 175 -7.72 -37.52 4.98
C GLY A 175 -8.17 -36.26 4.23
N SER A 176 -8.93 -35.39 4.90
CA SER A 176 -9.47 -34.15 4.31
C SER A 176 -8.52 -32.96 4.39
N GLU A 177 -7.89 -32.72 5.55
CA GLU A 177 -7.07 -31.52 5.81
C GLU A 177 -5.78 -31.51 4.99
N TYR A 178 -5.15 -32.68 4.81
CA TYR A 178 -3.86 -32.76 4.10
C TYR A 178 -3.98 -32.64 2.58
N GLN A 179 -5.19 -32.73 2.02
CA GLN A 179 -5.39 -32.71 0.57
C GLN A 179 -4.89 -31.40 -0.06
N LEU A 180 -5.19 -30.25 0.53
CA LEU A 180 -4.80 -28.95 -0.03
C LEU A 180 -3.27 -28.74 0.02
N THR A 181 -2.65 -29.12 1.13
CA THR A 181 -1.19 -28.98 1.33
C THR A 181 -0.41 -29.89 0.39
N LEU A 182 -0.87 -31.13 0.21
CA LEU A 182 -0.22 -32.06 -0.71
C LEU A 182 -0.43 -31.67 -2.18
N GLU A 183 -1.59 -31.13 -2.55
CA GLU A 183 -1.83 -30.58 -3.88
C GLU A 183 -0.95 -29.34 -4.17
N ALA A 184 -0.71 -28.50 -3.17
CA ALA A 184 0.26 -27.40 -3.29
C ALA A 184 1.69 -27.93 -3.51
N GLY A 185 2.10 -28.95 -2.75
CA GLY A 185 3.40 -29.62 -2.93
C GLY A 185 3.55 -30.26 -4.32
N ARG A 186 2.49 -30.92 -4.81
CA ARG A 186 2.43 -31.50 -6.16
C ARG A 186 2.71 -30.46 -7.25
N LYS A 187 2.05 -29.31 -7.18
CA LYS A 187 2.24 -28.22 -8.16
C LYS A 187 3.67 -27.68 -8.20
N ILE A 188 4.33 -27.61 -7.06
CA ILE A 188 5.75 -27.21 -6.98
C ILE A 188 6.61 -28.26 -7.69
N LEU A 189 6.42 -29.54 -7.36
CA LEU A 189 7.16 -30.64 -8.00
C LEU A 189 6.91 -30.68 -9.52
N GLU A 190 5.67 -30.47 -9.96
CA GLU A 190 5.31 -30.46 -11.39
C GLU A 190 5.98 -29.29 -12.12
N ARG A 191 6.00 -28.10 -11.50
CA ARG A 191 6.68 -26.91 -12.04
C ARG A 191 8.17 -27.18 -12.25
N GLU A 192 8.85 -27.70 -11.23
CA GLU A 192 10.31 -27.93 -11.27
C GLU A 192 10.69 -29.09 -12.21
N THR A 193 9.82 -30.09 -12.34
CA THR A 193 10.07 -31.27 -13.20
C THR A 193 9.53 -31.12 -14.62
N ARG A 194 8.95 -29.97 -14.99
CA ARG A 194 8.31 -29.76 -16.30
C ARG A 194 9.26 -29.93 -17.49
N SER A 195 10.51 -29.51 -17.32
CA SER A 195 11.55 -29.59 -18.36
C SER A 195 12.33 -30.91 -18.34
N LEU A 196 12.07 -31.79 -17.36
CA LEU A 196 12.74 -33.08 -17.29
C LEU A 196 12.08 -34.06 -18.26
N ASP A 197 12.91 -34.58 -19.15
CA ASP A 197 12.59 -35.69 -20.05
C ASP A 197 13.58 -36.83 -19.82
N PRO A 198 13.17 -37.91 -19.11
CA PRO A 198 14.06 -39.00 -18.74
C PRO A 198 14.38 -39.88 -19.95
N HIS A 199 15.65 -40.20 -20.15
CA HIS A 199 16.06 -41.03 -21.28
C HIS A 199 15.55 -42.48 -21.10
N PRO A 200 14.94 -43.12 -22.12
CA PRO A 200 14.27 -44.42 -21.96
C PRO A 200 15.18 -45.55 -21.42
N TYR A 201 16.47 -45.46 -21.70
CA TYR A 201 17.46 -46.51 -21.41
C TYR A 201 18.51 -46.11 -20.37
N ALA A 202 18.49 -44.87 -19.86
CA ALA A 202 19.47 -44.45 -18.86
C ALA A 202 19.13 -45.02 -17.48
N ILE A 203 20.14 -45.55 -16.79
CA ILE A 203 20.00 -46.13 -15.45
C ILE A 203 19.68 -45.02 -14.43
N GLU A 204 20.34 -43.88 -14.57
CA GLU A 204 20.16 -42.69 -13.71
C GLU A 204 18.72 -42.15 -13.77
N ASP A 205 18.03 -42.35 -14.89
CA ASP A 205 16.66 -41.90 -15.13
C ASP A 205 15.59 -42.96 -14.80
N ALA A 206 15.99 -44.12 -14.27
CA ALA A 206 15.04 -45.19 -13.90
C ALA A 206 13.96 -44.73 -12.92
N ASN A 207 14.36 -43.95 -11.90
CA ASN A 207 13.44 -43.41 -10.93
C ASN A 207 12.49 -42.40 -11.58
N TRP A 208 13.02 -41.48 -12.40
CA TRP A 208 12.23 -40.44 -13.07
C TRP A 208 11.15 -41.01 -14.01
N ARG A 209 11.45 -42.12 -14.69
CA ARG A 209 10.46 -42.85 -15.51
C ARG A 209 9.27 -43.38 -14.70
N SER A 210 9.46 -43.68 -13.43
CA SER A 210 8.37 -44.14 -12.53
C SER A 210 7.64 -42.97 -11.87
N VAL A 211 8.37 -41.89 -11.61
CA VAL A 211 7.92 -40.72 -10.85
C VAL A 211 7.08 -39.76 -11.70
N LEU A 212 7.55 -39.38 -12.90
CA LEU A 212 6.94 -38.33 -13.71
C LEU A 212 5.54 -38.66 -14.22
N PRO A 213 5.24 -39.89 -14.70
CA PRO A 213 3.87 -40.24 -15.10
C PRO A 213 2.90 -40.09 -13.92
N ARG A 214 3.28 -40.57 -12.74
CA ARG A 214 2.45 -40.47 -11.52
C ARG A 214 2.16 -39.02 -11.11
N LEU A 215 3.15 -38.14 -11.25
CA LEU A 215 3.00 -36.73 -10.92
C LEU A 215 2.05 -36.00 -11.90
N ARG A 216 2.21 -36.26 -13.20
CA ARG A 216 1.53 -35.53 -14.29
C ARG A 216 0.14 -36.09 -14.60
N GLU A 217 -0.01 -37.42 -14.57
CA GLU A 217 -1.24 -38.12 -14.97
C GLU A 217 -2.10 -38.52 -13.75
N GLY A 218 -1.54 -38.46 -12.54
CA GLY A 218 -2.22 -38.81 -11.31
C GLY A 218 -2.09 -40.29 -10.91
N TRP A 219 -2.57 -40.61 -9.71
CA TRP A 219 -2.55 -41.97 -9.20
C TRP A 219 -3.69 -42.79 -9.83
N PRO A 220 -3.49 -44.06 -10.21
CA PRO A 220 -4.61 -44.97 -10.42
C PRO A 220 -5.29 -45.18 -9.06
N VAL A 221 -6.43 -44.51 -8.87
CA VAL A 221 -7.25 -44.62 -7.66
C VAL A 221 -7.50 -46.10 -7.35
N LEU A 222 -7.21 -46.52 -6.12
CA LEU A 222 -7.45 -47.88 -5.62
C LEU A 222 -8.95 -48.21 -5.56
#